data_AF-A0A842LJU3-F1
#
_entry.id   AF-A0A842LJU3-F1
#
_cell.length_a   1.000
_cell.length_b   1.000
_cell.length_c   1.000
_cell.angle_alpha   90.00
_cell.angle_beta   90.00
_cell.angle_gamma   90.00
#
_symmetry.space_group_name_H-M   'P 1'
#
loop_
_entity.id
_entity.type
_entity.pdbx_description
1 polymer ?
#
loop_
_entity_poly.entity_id
_entity_poly.type
_entity_poly.pdbx_seq_one_letter_code
_entity_poly.pdbx_strand_id
1 'polypeptide(L)'
;ETITLSVNGVVTVQEEVTLGAGESKTLTFEVTKDEPGTYTIDVNGVSKTLTVKEEVKPTETATATPTPTPTQPGFEAVFAIVGLLAVAYLVLRQREE
;
A
#
# COMPACT_ATOMS: atom_id res chain seq x y z
N GLU A 1 32.36 -14.53 31.71
CA GLU A 1 30.91 -14.52 32.00
C GLU A 1 30.16 -14.97 30.76
N THR A 2 29.10 -15.75 30.92
CA THR A 2 28.30 -16.25 29.80
C THR A 2 27.02 -15.47 29.72
N ILE A 3 26.79 -14.80 28.59
CA ILE A 3 25.55 -14.06 28.33
C ILE A 3 24.65 -14.93 27.45
N THR A 4 23.40 -15.10 27.87
CA THR A 4 22.38 -15.86 27.13
C THR A 4 21.30 -14.92 26.63
N LEU A 5 21.00 -15.01 25.34
CA LEU A 5 19.84 -14.39 24.71
C LEU A 5 18.79 -15.48 24.46
N SER A 6 17.58 -15.24 24.92
CA SER A 6 16.43 -16.11 24.73
C SER A 6 15.29 -15.38 24.05
N VAL A 7 14.59 -16.07 23.14
CA VAL A 7 13.35 -15.59 22.53
C VAL A 7 12.25 -16.58 22.89
N ASN A 8 11.19 -16.10 23.55
CA ASN A 8 10.09 -16.92 24.07
C ASN A 8 10.57 -18.04 25.02
N GLY A 9 11.62 -17.76 25.81
CA GLY A 9 12.23 -18.72 26.74
C GLY A 9 13.13 -19.76 26.07
N VAL A 10 13.27 -19.74 24.74
CA VAL A 10 14.21 -20.60 24.02
C VAL A 10 15.52 -19.84 23.85
N VAL A 11 16.63 -20.41 24.33
CA VAL A 11 17.96 -19.83 24.14
C VAL A 11 18.32 -19.86 22.65
N THR A 12 18.48 -18.69 22.05
CA THR A 12 18.81 -18.54 20.63
C THR A 12 20.28 -18.23 20.41
N VAL A 13 20.91 -17.53 21.35
CA VAL A 13 22.34 -17.17 21.29
C VAL A 13 22.95 -17.32 22.67
N GLN A 14 24.18 -17.82 22.71
CA GLN A 14 25.00 -17.88 23.91
C GLN A 14 26.40 -17.37 23.56
N GLU A 15 26.88 -16.39 24.31
CA GLU A 15 28.18 -15.76 24.07
C GLU A 15 29.02 -15.76 25.35
N GLU A 16 30.26 -16.20 25.24
CA GLU A 16 31.24 -16.15 26.33
C GLU A 16 32.04 -14.85 26.23
N VAL A 17 32.05 -14.09 27.33
CA VAL A 17 32.64 -12.76 27.40
C VAL A 17 33.71 -12.76 28.49
N THR A 18 34.92 -12.38 28.14
CA THR A 18 36.00 -12.16 29.11
C THR A 18 36.22 -10.66 29.27
N LEU A 19 36.18 -10.16 30.51
CA LEU A 19 36.39 -8.75 30.86
C LEU A 19 37.57 -8.64 31.83
N GLY A 20 38.44 -7.65 31.62
CA GLY A 20 39.48 -7.27 32.56
C GLY A 20 38.94 -6.50 33.77
N ALA A 21 39.80 -6.29 34.77
CA ALA A 21 39.44 -5.51 35.96
C ALA A 21 39.10 -4.05 35.59
N GLY A 22 37.88 -3.61 35.91
CA GLY A 22 37.39 -2.26 35.58
C GLY A 22 36.98 -2.05 34.12
N GLU A 23 37.02 -3.10 33.30
CA GLU A 23 36.60 -3.04 31.90
C GLU A 23 35.07 -3.16 31.77
N SER A 24 34.50 -2.41 30.84
CA SER A 24 33.11 -2.55 30.42
C SER A 24 33.05 -2.79 28.91
N LYS A 25 32.16 -3.67 28.48
CA LYS A 25 31.94 -3.99 27.07
C LYS A 25 30.45 -3.92 26.77
N THR A 26 30.11 -3.29 25.65
CA THR A 26 28.75 -3.28 25.11
C THR A 26 28.61 -4.43 24.11
N LEU A 27 27.61 -5.28 24.32
CA LEU A 27 27.22 -6.34 23.39
C LEU A 27 25.91 -5.96 22.72
N THR A 28 25.80 -6.23 21.43
CA THR A 28 24.61 -5.92 20.63
C THR A 28 24.12 -7.20 19.98
N PHE A 29 22.85 -7.52 20.22
CA PHE A 29 22.18 -8.66 19.62
C PHE A 29 21.14 -8.14 18.62
N GLU A 30 21.13 -8.72 17.42
CA GLU A 30 20.09 -8.44 16.43
C GLU A 30 19.04 -9.55 16.47
N VAL A 31 17.77 -9.16 16.56
CA VAL A 31 16.63 -10.10 16.57
C VAL A 31 15.62 -9.62 15.54
N THR A 32 15.37 -10.45 14.53
CA THR A 32 14.38 -10.19 13.46
C THR A 32 13.27 -11.24 13.54
N LYS A 33 12.03 -10.79 13.37
CA LYS A 33 10.81 -11.62 13.38
C LYS A 33 9.87 -11.18 12.27
N ASP A 34 9.61 -12.09 11.34
CA ASP A 34 8.79 -11.83 10.16
C ASP A 34 7.31 -12.16 10.40
N GLU A 35 7.03 -13.09 11.32
CA GLU A 35 5.67 -13.50 11.62
C GLU A 35 5.02 -12.54 12.64
N PRO A 36 3.74 -12.17 12.43
CA PRO A 36 3.02 -11.37 13.39
C PRO A 36 2.84 -12.13 14.70
N GLY A 37 3.09 -11.45 15.81
CA GLY A 37 3.06 -12.05 17.12
C GLY A 37 3.76 -11.23 18.19
N THR A 38 3.63 -11.69 19.43
CA THR A 38 4.37 -11.12 20.57
C THR A 38 5.49 -12.06 20.95
N TYR A 39 6.70 -11.54 20.95
CA TYR A 39 7.92 -12.24 21.31
C TYR A 39 8.51 -11.65 22.59
N THR A 40 8.85 -12.50 23.55
CA THR A 40 9.58 -12.08 24.75
C THR A 40 11.07 -12.28 24.49
N ILE A 41 11.83 -11.19 24.41
CA ILE A 41 13.28 -11.20 24.30
C ILE A 41 13.86 -11.06 25.70
N ASP A 42 14.69 -12.01 26.11
CA ASP A 42 15.37 -12.05 27.40
C ASP A 42 16.88 -12.07 27.22
N VAL A 43 17.60 -11.20 27.92
CA VAL A 43 19.07 -11.21 28.00
C VAL A 43 19.46 -11.37 29.45
N ASN A 44 20.01 -12.53 29.80
CA ASN A 44 20.48 -12.86 31.15
C ASN A 44 19.43 -12.53 32.25
N GLY A 45 18.15 -12.83 31.99
CA GLY A 45 17.04 -12.57 32.92
C GLY A 45 16.41 -11.17 32.83
N VAL A 46 16.93 -10.28 31.98
CA VAL A 46 16.32 -8.98 31.69
C VAL A 46 15.47 -9.11 30.43
N SER A 47 14.15 -9.03 30.59
CA SER A 47 13.20 -9.27 29.49
C SER A 47 12.50 -8.00 28.98
N LYS A 48 12.21 -7.96 27.67
CA LYS A 48 11.33 -7.01 26.98
C LYS A 48 10.46 -7.72 25.95
N THR A 49 9.32 -7.12 25.61
CA THR A 49 8.41 -7.65 24.58
C THR A 49 8.62 -6.93 23.24
N LEU A 50 8.62 -7.71 22.16
CA LEU A 50 8.61 -7.27 20.78
C LEU A 50 7.28 -7.70 20.15
N THR A 51 6.45 -6.76 19.73
CA THR A 51 5.19 -7.06 19.04
C THR A 51 5.36 -6.77 17.55
N VAL A 52 5.32 -7.83 16.75
CA VAL A 52 5.28 -7.77 15.29
C VAL A 52 3.81 -7.74 14.87
N LYS A 53 3.43 -6.72 14.11
CA LYS A 53 2.07 -6.59 13.59
C LYS A 53 2.00 -7.20 12.20
N GLU A 54 0.82 -7.71 11.86
CA GLU A 54 0.55 -8.17 10.51
C GLU A 54 0.59 -6.96 9.56
N GLU A 55 1.31 -7.12 8.45
CA GLU A 55 1.32 -6.12 7.40
C GLU A 55 -0.02 -6.19 6.68
N VAL A 56 -0.84 -5.14 6.83
CA VAL A 56 -2.05 -4.99 6.03
C VAL A 56 -1.63 -4.68 4.60
N LYS A 57 -1.53 -5.71 3.76
CA LYS A 57 -1.39 -5.51 2.32
C LYS A 57 -2.59 -4.64 1.88
N PRO A 58 -2.39 -3.47 1.24
CA PRO A 58 -3.51 -2.71 0.73
C PRO A 58 -4.30 -3.62 -0.21
N THR A 59 -5.57 -3.87 0.15
CA THR A 59 -6.51 -4.56 -0.71
C THR A 59 -6.63 -3.77 -1.99
N GLU A 60 -6.03 -4.26 -3.06
CA GLU A 60 -6.39 -3.82 -4.40
C GLU A 60 -7.80 -4.34 -4.70
N THR A 61 -8.68 -3.41 -5.09
CA THR A 61 -9.80 -3.62 -6.03
C THR A 61 -11.16 -4.07 -5.47
N ALA A 62 -12.08 -3.10 -5.44
CA ALA A 62 -13.25 -3.18 -6.31
C ALA A 62 -13.25 -1.94 -7.21
N THR A 63 -12.74 -2.06 -8.42
CA THR A 63 -13.07 -1.12 -9.50
C THR A 63 -14.57 -1.29 -9.74
N ALA A 64 -15.37 -0.29 -9.38
CA ALA A 64 -16.76 -0.26 -9.77
C ALA A 64 -16.84 -0.47 -11.29
N THR A 65 -17.61 -1.47 -11.73
CA THR A 65 -18.04 -1.59 -13.12
C THR A 65 -18.54 -0.20 -13.55
N PRO A 66 -18.06 0.39 -14.66
CA PRO A 66 -18.62 1.65 -15.10
C PRO A 66 -20.11 1.42 -15.36
N THR A 67 -20.96 2.08 -14.59
CA THR A 67 -22.38 2.24 -14.90
C THR A 67 -22.45 2.69 -16.37
N PRO A 68 -23.22 2.03 -17.25
CA PRO A 68 -23.34 2.51 -18.62
C PRO A 68 -23.83 3.95 -18.56
N THR A 69 -22.99 4.88 -19.00
CA THR A 69 -23.39 6.27 -19.18
C THR A 69 -24.60 6.26 -20.10
N PRO A 70 -25.74 6.86 -19.73
CA PRO A 70 -26.87 6.93 -20.64
C PRO A 70 -26.37 7.58 -21.92
N THR A 71 -26.46 6.86 -23.03
CA THR A 71 -26.18 7.39 -24.36
C THR A 71 -27.07 8.62 -24.53
N GLN A 72 -26.48 9.80 -24.41
CA GLN A 72 -27.17 11.05 -24.70
C GLN A 72 -27.73 10.91 -26.12
N PRO A 73 -29.05 11.01 -26.34
CA PRO A 73 -29.62 10.88 -27.67
C PRO A 73 -28.95 11.89 -28.59
N GLY A 74 -28.15 11.39 -29.53
CA GLY A 74 -27.43 12.21 -30.48
C GLY A 74 -28.45 12.87 -31.40
N PHE A 75 -28.75 14.15 -31.19
CA PHE A 75 -29.22 14.99 -32.27
C PHE A 75 -28.00 15.25 -33.16
N GLU A 76 -27.77 14.30 -34.06
CA GLU A 76 -26.74 14.30 -35.09
C GLU A 76 -26.57 15.71 -35.64
N ALA A 77 -25.37 16.28 -35.52
CA ALA A 77 -25.01 17.58 -36.10
C ALA A 77 -25.37 17.66 -37.60
N VAL A 78 -25.51 16.51 -38.25
CA VAL A 78 -26.03 16.35 -39.61
C VAL A 78 -27.41 16.98 -39.81
N PHE A 79 -28.37 16.81 -38.89
CA PHE A 79 -29.71 17.42 -39.06
C PHE A 79 -29.66 18.94 -38.97
N ALA A 80 -28.80 19.50 -38.11
CA ALA A 80 -28.60 20.94 -38.03
C ALA A 80 -27.99 21.49 -39.32
N ILE A 81 -27.00 20.79 -39.89
CA ILE A 81 -26.36 21.17 -41.15
C ILE A 81 -27.34 21.09 -42.33
N VAL A 82 -28.10 19.99 -42.45
CA VAL A 82 -29.09 19.82 -43.53
C VAL A 82 -30.19 20.87 -43.43
N GLY A 83 -30.69 21.15 -42.22
CA GLY A 83 -31.69 22.20 -42.00
C GLY A 83 -31.17 23.59 -42.41
N LEU A 84 -29.95 23.95 -42.00
CA LEU A 84 -29.35 25.24 -42.37
C LEU A 84 -29.12 25.34 -43.88
N LEU A 85 -28.61 24.28 -44.52
CA LEU A 85 -28.44 24.24 -45.98
C LEU A 85 -29.77 24.33 -46.73
N ALA A 86 -30.84 23.68 -46.25
CA ALA A 86 -32.16 23.78 -46.84
C ALA A 86 -32.73 25.20 -46.76
N VAL A 87 -32.57 25.89 -45.63
CA VAL A 87 -32.97 27.30 -45.46
C VAL A 87 -32.14 28.21 -46.36
N ALA A 88 -30.81 28.03 -46.39
CA ALA A 88 -29.93 28.81 -47.26
C ALA A 88 -30.28 28.60 -48.74
N TYR A 89 -30.54 27.37 -49.16
CA TYR A 89 -30.98 27.03 -50.51
C TYR A 89 -32.31 27.70 -50.87
N LEU A 90 -33.29 27.69 -49.97
CA LEU A 90 -34.58 28.35 -50.18
C LEU A 90 -34.43 29.87 -50.36
N VAL A 91 -33.58 30.50 -49.55
CA VAL A 91 -33.30 31.95 -49.65
C VAL A 91 -32.59 32.29 -50.95
N LEU A 92 -31.62 31.48 -51.39
CA LEU A 92 -30.94 31.68 -52.67
C LEU A 92 -31.92 31.51 -53.84
N ARG A 93 -32.76 30.48 -53.81
CA ARG A 93 -33.79 30.26 -54.85
C ARG A 93 -34.79 31.41 -54.94
N GLN A 94 -35.18 32.02 -53.81
CA GLN A 94 -36.09 33.17 -53.81
C GLN A 94 -35.48 34.45 -54.37
N ARG A 95 -34.15 34.51 -54.55
CA ARG A 95 -33.47 35.69 -55.11
C ARG A 95 -33.21 35.60 -56.60
N GLU A 96 -33.42 34.43 -57.19
CA GLU A 96 -33.24 34.19 -58.63
C GLU A 96 -34.55 34.30 -59.42
N GLU A 97 -35.70 34.54 -58.76
CA GLU A 97 -36.97 34.96 -59.37
C GLU A 97 -37.24 36.44 -59.12
#